data_AF-A0A6C0HDB8-F1
#
_entry.id   AF-A0A6C0HDB8-F1
#
_cell.length_a   1.000
_cell.length_b   1.000
_cell.length_c   1.000
_cell.angle_alpha   90.00
_cell.angle_beta   90.00
_cell.angle_gamma   90.00
#
_symmetry.space_group_name_H-M   'P 1'
#
loop_
_entity.id
_entity.type
_entity.pdbx_description
1 polymer ?
#
loop_
_entity_poly.entity_id
_entity_poly.type
_entity_poly.pdbx_seq_one_letter_code
_entity_poly.pdbx_strand_id
1 'polypeptide(L)'
;MTFNDFLKNPTVYVLSKTIKVLNKNDETSTQRILNVINNYGKTTERFYPKNSDLEYLPLIIGLIAAYISWNCNSRKGYTLLEKIIFSFFAFIFGGVYLLYYFLVRYDECK
;
A
#
# COMPACT_ATOMS: atom_id res chain seq x y z
N MET A 1 -18.88 11.59 -7.37
CA MET A 1 -18.35 12.12 -6.09
C MET A 1 -19.32 13.20 -5.62
N THR A 2 -20.05 12.97 -4.53
CA THR A 2 -21.10 13.89 -4.07
C THR A 2 -20.55 14.94 -3.10
N PHE A 3 -21.23 16.07 -2.94
CA PHE A 3 -20.83 17.12 -1.97
C PHE A 3 -20.71 16.57 -0.53
N ASN A 4 -21.52 15.56 -0.18
CA ASN A 4 -21.42 14.84 1.09
C ASN A 4 -20.15 13.99 1.22
N ASP A 5 -19.58 13.52 0.12
CA ASP A 5 -18.27 12.84 0.10
C ASP A 5 -17.12 13.84 0.26
N PHE A 6 -17.31 15.07 -0.24
CA PHE A 6 -16.35 16.17 -0.08
C PHE A 6 -16.30 16.69 1.37
N LEU A 7 -17.42 16.71 2.09
CA LEU A 7 -17.47 17.06 3.52
C LEU A 7 -16.93 15.96 4.44
N LYS A 8 -16.88 14.71 3.97
CA LYS A 8 -16.17 13.62 4.66
C LYS A 8 -14.66 13.68 4.47
N ASN A 9 -14.17 14.58 3.61
CA ASN A 9 -12.75 14.81 3.47
C ASN A 9 -12.21 15.46 4.76
N PRO A 10 -11.29 14.79 5.48
CA PRO A 10 -10.81 15.25 6.78
C PRO A 10 -10.26 16.67 6.73
N THR A 11 -9.64 17.07 5.61
CA THR A 11 -9.07 18.41 5.41
C THR A 11 -10.15 19.50 5.41
N VAL A 12 -11.32 19.24 4.83
CA VAL A 12 -12.45 20.18 4.72
C VAL A 12 -13.14 20.36 6.08
N TYR A 13 -13.29 19.27 6.84
CA TYR A 13 -13.80 19.31 8.21
C TYR A 13 -12.88 20.12 9.14
N VAL A 14 -11.55 19.94 9.04
CA VAL A 14 -10.55 20.72 9.79
C VAL A 14 -10.69 22.21 9.48
N LEU A 15 -10.68 22.58 8.21
CA LEU A 15 -10.77 23.97 7.75
C LEU A 15 -12.02 24.65 8.31
N SER A 16 -13.19 24.00 8.21
CA SER A 16 -14.44 24.55 8.74
C SER A 16 -14.40 24.80 10.26
N LYS A 17 -13.78 23.89 11.01
CA LYS A 17 -13.68 23.97 12.48
C LYS A 17 -12.66 25.02 12.90
N THR A 18 -11.53 25.12 12.21
CA THR A 18 -10.49 26.13 12.45
C THR A 18 -11.01 27.53 12.14
N ILE A 19 -11.72 27.74 11.02
CA ILE A 19 -12.34 29.03 10.66
C ILE A 19 -13.36 29.47 11.73
N LYS A 20 -14.16 28.54 12.26
CA LYS A 20 -15.14 28.83 13.32
C LYS A 20 -14.49 29.24 14.65
N VAL A 21 -13.28 28.75 14.94
CA VAL A 21 -12.54 29.10 16.15
C VAL A 21 -11.72 30.39 15.97
N LEU A 22 -11.16 30.62 14.78
CA LEU A 22 -10.44 31.86 14.43
C LEU A 22 -11.32 33.11 14.48
N ASN A 23 -12.63 32.98 14.27
CA ASN A 23 -13.58 34.09 14.35
C ASN A 23 -13.86 34.58 15.79
N LYS A 24 -13.27 33.95 16.82
CA LYS A 24 -13.30 34.43 18.22
C LYS A 24 -11.89 34.83 18.65
N ASN A 25 -11.58 36.12 18.57
CA ASN A 25 -10.31 36.71 19.03
C ASN A 25 -10.14 36.59 20.57
N ASP A 26 -9.72 35.42 21.04
CA ASP A 26 -9.46 35.11 22.44
C ASP A 26 -8.25 34.16 22.51
N GLU A 27 -7.35 34.37 23.47
CA GLU A 27 -6.16 33.56 23.71
C GLU A 27 -6.51 32.09 24.01
N THR A 28 -7.71 31.84 24.57
CA THR A 28 -8.27 30.50 24.74
C THR A 28 -8.69 29.84 23.42
N SER A 29 -8.99 30.61 22.37
CA SER A 29 -9.27 30.10 21.02
C SER A 29 -8.01 29.53 20.37
N THR A 30 -6.85 30.15 20.59
CA THR A 30 -5.56 29.66 20.08
C THR A 30 -5.23 28.27 20.64
N GLN A 31 -5.43 28.06 21.94
CA GLN A 31 -5.22 26.74 22.55
C GLN A 31 -6.23 25.68 22.06
N ARG A 32 -7.47 26.09 21.78
CA ARG A 32 -8.47 25.20 21.17
C ARG A 32 -8.08 24.83 19.74
N ILE A 33 -7.51 25.76 18.97
CA ILE A 33 -6.99 25.50 17.62
C ILE A 33 -5.81 24.52 17.69
N LEU A 34 -4.87 24.73 18.60
CA LEU A 34 -3.72 23.82 18.79
C LEU A 34 -4.17 22.40 19.17
N ASN A 35 -5.15 22.26 20.06
CA ASN A 35 -5.72 20.95 20.41
C ASN A 35 -6.43 20.29 19.24
N VAL A 36 -7.14 21.06 18.43
CA VAL A 36 -7.81 20.56 17.22
C VAL A 36 -6.76 20.09 16.20
N ILE A 37 -5.72 20.88 15.94
CA ILE A 37 -4.61 20.54 15.05
C ILE A 37 -3.87 19.27 15.54
N ASN A 38 -3.51 19.20 16.83
CA ASN A 38 -2.81 18.06 17.41
C ASN A 38 -3.64 16.76 17.33
N ASN A 39 -4.95 16.85 17.56
CA ASN A 39 -5.84 15.69 17.42
C ASN A 39 -5.97 15.23 15.96
N TYR A 40 -5.89 16.14 14.99
CA TYR A 40 -5.89 15.79 13.57
C TYR A 40 -4.58 15.14 13.14
N GLY A 41 -3.42 15.64 13.57
CA GLY A 41 -2.13 15.00 13.29
C GLY A 41 -2.11 13.52 13.72
N LYS A 42 -2.73 13.22 14.87
CA LYS A 42 -2.86 11.86 15.40
C LYS A 42 -3.85 10.97 14.64
N THR A 43 -4.87 11.54 13.97
CA THR A 43 -5.78 10.76 13.12
C THR A 43 -5.21 10.54 11.73
N THR A 44 -4.40 11.45 11.20
CA THR A 44 -3.72 11.26 9.91
C THR A 44 -2.72 10.10 9.93
N GLU A 45 -1.99 9.90 11.04
CA GLU A 45 -1.11 8.72 11.23
C GLU A 45 -1.87 7.39 11.26
N ARG A 46 -3.19 7.41 11.53
CA ARG A 46 -4.03 6.20 11.57
C ARG A 46 -4.57 5.80 10.20
N PHE A 47 -4.60 6.74 9.25
CA PHE A 47 -5.19 6.54 7.92
C PHE A 47 -4.13 6.30 6.84
N TYR A 48 -2.89 6.77 7.07
CA TYR A 48 -1.74 6.45 6.24
C TYR A 48 -0.86 5.47 7.01
N PRO A 49 -0.81 4.18 6.62
CA PRO A 49 0.08 3.23 7.27
C PRO A 49 1.52 3.75 7.17
N LYS A 50 2.21 3.74 8.29
CA LYS A 50 3.63 4.09 8.37
C LYS A 50 4.38 3.17 7.38
N ASN A 51 5.31 3.73 6.61
CA ASN A 51 6.01 3.02 5.52
C ASN A 51 6.68 1.67 5.91
N SER A 52 6.75 1.33 7.19
CA SER A 52 7.24 0.04 7.72
C SER A 52 6.45 -1.17 7.23
N ASP A 53 5.15 -1.05 6.95
CA ASP A 53 4.33 -2.19 6.52
C ASP A 53 4.56 -2.57 5.05
N LEU A 54 5.06 -1.64 4.24
CA LEU A 54 5.45 -1.86 2.84
C LEU A 54 6.86 -2.42 2.67
N GLU A 55 7.65 -2.47 3.75
CA GLU A 55 9.03 -2.95 3.72
C GLU A 55 9.13 -4.43 3.31
N TYR A 56 8.15 -5.24 3.72
CA TYR A 56 8.10 -6.68 3.43
C TYR A 56 7.37 -7.03 2.14
N LEU A 57 6.67 -6.08 1.52
CA LEU A 57 5.92 -6.31 0.29
C LEU A 57 6.79 -6.89 -0.85
N PRO A 58 7.99 -6.36 -1.18
CA PRO A 58 8.82 -6.93 -2.25
C PRO A 58 9.30 -8.34 -1.93
N LEU A 59 9.57 -8.65 -0.66
CA LEU A 59 9.97 -9.99 -0.23
C LEU A 59 8.83 -11.00 -0.46
N ILE A 60 7.60 -10.63 -0.07
CA ILE A 60 6.41 -11.46 -0.28
C ILE A 60 6.17 -11.68 -1.78
N ILE A 61 6.25 -10.62 -2.59
CA ILE A 61 6.11 -10.69 -4.05
C ILE A 61 7.16 -11.64 -4.66
N GLY A 62 8.41 -11.53 -4.22
CA GLY A 62 9.49 -12.42 -4.67
C GLY A 62 9.23 -13.88 -4.32
N LEU A 63 8.82 -14.17 -3.08
CA LEU A 63 8.50 -15.54 -2.66
C LEU A 63 7.35 -16.15 -3.48
N ILE A 64 6.30 -15.37 -3.73
CA ILE A 64 5.16 -15.80 -4.56
C ILE A 64 5.61 -16.08 -5.99
N ALA A 65 6.41 -15.19 -6.58
CA ALA A 65 6.94 -15.37 -7.94
C ALA A 65 7.81 -16.63 -8.05
N ALA A 66 8.69 -16.87 -7.08
CA ALA A 66 9.55 -18.05 -7.02
C ALA A 66 8.75 -19.35 -6.90
N TYR A 67 7.71 -19.37 -6.07
CA TYR A 67 6.80 -20.50 -5.90
C TYR A 67 6.05 -20.82 -7.20
N ILE A 68 5.50 -19.80 -7.85
CA ILE A 68 4.79 -19.95 -9.13
C ILE A 68 5.74 -20.46 -10.21
N SER A 69 6.95 -19.91 -10.30
CA SER A 69 8.01 -20.39 -11.20
C SER A 69 8.33 -21.86 -10.97
N TRP A 70 8.52 -22.25 -9.70
CA TRP A 70 8.85 -23.62 -9.33
C TRP A 70 7.77 -24.60 -9.77
N ASN A 71 6.51 -24.30 -9.46
CA ASN A 71 5.36 -25.16 -9.80
C ASN A 71 5.17 -25.27 -11.30
N CYS A 72 5.19 -24.15 -12.02
CA CYS A 72 5.03 -24.10 -13.46
C CYS A 72 6.11 -24.93 -14.17
N ASN A 73 7.38 -24.75 -13.79
CA ASN A 73 8.50 -25.50 -14.37
C ASN A 73 8.49 -26.98 -13.93
N SER A 74 7.97 -27.30 -12.74
CA SER A 74 7.78 -28.69 -12.30
C SER A 74 6.74 -29.41 -13.14
N ARG A 75 5.61 -28.77 -13.46
CA ARG A 75 4.58 -29.33 -14.33
C ARG A 75 5.07 -29.52 -15.77
N LYS A 76 5.95 -28.64 -16.23
CA LYS A 76 6.61 -28.75 -17.54
C LYS A 76 7.74 -29.79 -17.60
N GLY A 77 8.04 -30.48 -16.48
CA GLY A 77 9.05 -31.54 -16.46
C GLY A 77 10.50 -31.04 -16.52
N TYR A 78 10.76 -29.79 -16.12
CA TYR A 78 12.12 -29.23 -16.14
C TYR A 78 13.01 -29.98 -15.13
N THR A 79 14.32 -29.95 -15.36
CA THR A 79 15.28 -30.54 -14.44
C THR A 79 15.35 -29.77 -13.11
N LEU A 80 15.91 -30.39 -12.07
CA LEU A 80 16.03 -29.75 -10.75
C LEU A 80 16.83 -28.44 -10.80
N LEU A 81 17.94 -28.44 -11.56
CA LEU A 81 18.83 -27.29 -11.66
C LEU A 81 18.13 -26.10 -12.35
N GLU A 82 17.42 -26.36 -13.44
CA GLU A 82 16.66 -25.33 -14.16
C GLU A 82 15.57 -24.72 -13.28
N LYS A 83 14.85 -25.55 -12.52
CA LYS A 83 13.84 -25.09 -11.56
C LYS A 83 14.43 -24.12 -10.54
N ILE A 84 15.58 -24.47 -9.94
CA ILE A 84 16.26 -23.61 -8.97
C ILE A 84 16.65 -22.28 -9.60
N ILE A 85 17.27 -22.31 -10.79
CA ILE A 85 17.73 -21.09 -11.47
C ILE A 85 16.54 -20.18 -11.80
N PHE A 86 15.49 -20.70 -12.42
CA PHE A 86 14.32 -19.89 -12.78
C PHE A 86 13.53 -19.39 -11.57
N SER A 87 13.45 -20.16 -10.48
CA SER A 87 12.83 -19.69 -9.24
C SER A 87 13.65 -18.60 -8.56
N PHE A 88 14.98 -18.68 -8.61
CA PHE A 88 15.86 -17.64 -8.08
C PHE A 88 15.72 -16.32 -8.86
N PHE A 89 15.70 -16.38 -10.20
CA PHE A 89 15.45 -15.18 -11.01
C PHE A 89 14.03 -14.63 -10.80
N ALA A 90 13.03 -15.49 -10.68
CA ALA A 90 11.67 -15.08 -10.37
C ALA A 90 11.57 -14.40 -8.99
N PHE A 91 12.35 -14.84 -7.99
CA PHE A 91 12.41 -14.19 -6.68
C PHE A 91 12.92 -12.75 -6.77
N ILE A 92 14.06 -12.54 -7.45
CA ILE A 92 14.69 -11.22 -7.59
C ILE A 92 13.82 -10.28 -8.40
N PHE A 93 13.24 -10.78 -9.51
CA PHE A 93 12.42 -10.00 -10.43
C PHE A 93 10.93 -10.24 -10.22
N GLY A 94 10.48 -10.40 -8.97
CA GLY A 94 9.13 -10.87 -8.63
C GLY A 94 7.99 -10.16 -9.36
N GLY A 95 7.98 -8.83 -9.35
CA GLY A 95 6.93 -8.06 -10.04
C GLY A 95 6.91 -8.27 -11.56
N VAL A 96 8.08 -8.25 -12.20
CA VAL A 96 8.23 -8.45 -13.65
C VAL A 96 7.87 -9.88 -14.03
N TYR A 97 8.30 -10.86 -13.23
CA TYR A 97 8.01 -12.27 -13.45
C TYR A 97 6.51 -12.57 -13.34
N LEU A 98 5.82 -12.01 -12.34
CA LEU A 98 4.37 -12.20 -12.19
C LEU A 98 3.59 -11.63 -13.38
N LEU A 99 4.01 -10.47 -13.90
CA LEU A 99 3.39 -9.89 -15.10
C LEU A 99 3.59 -10.81 -16.32
N TYR A 100 4.82 -11.27 -16.55
CA TYR A 100 5.12 -12.25 -17.59
C TYR A 100 4.31 -13.54 -17.43
N TYR A 101 4.22 -14.07 -16.21
CA TYR A 101 3.46 -15.26 -15.91
C TYR A 101 1.99 -15.09 -16.25
N PHE A 102 1.38 -13.97 -15.84
CA PHE A 102 -0.03 -13.69 -16.10
C PHE A 102 -0.35 -13.55 -17.59
N LEU A 103 0.51 -12.88 -18.36
CA LEU A 103 0.28 -12.62 -19.78
C LEU A 103 0.59 -13.83 -20.68
N VAL A 104 1.57 -14.65 -20.32
CA VAL A 104 2.15 -15.65 -21.23
C VAL A 104 1.99 -17.07 -20.73
N ARG A 105 2.05 -17.31 -19.42
CA ARG A 105 2.13 -18.67 -18.84
C ARG A 105 0.91 -19.08 -18.02
N TYR A 106 -0.07 -18.19 -17.82
CA TYR A 106 -1.19 -18.44 -16.93
C TYR A 106 -1.99 -19.68 -17.35
N ASP A 107 -2.32 -19.80 -18.63
CA ASP A 107 -3.09 -20.93 -19.16
C ASP A 107 -2.29 -22.24 -19.18
N GLU A 108 -0.97 -22.15 -19.35
CA GLU A 108 -0.08 -23.32 -19.41
C GLU A 108 0.22 -23.92 -18.04
N CYS A 109 0.13 -23.11 -16.98
CA CYS A 109 0.55 -23.45 -15.63
C CYS A 109 -0.58 -23.38 -14.59
N LYS A 110 -1.83 -23.30 -15.06
CA LYS A 110 -3.06 -23.37 -14.26
C LYS A 110 -3.19 -24.71 -13.53
#